data_AF-A0A2V5TJJ5-F1
#
_entry.id   AF-A0A2V5TJJ5-F1
#
_cell.length_a   1.000
_cell.length_b   1.000
_cell.length_c   1.000
_cell.angle_alpha   90.00
_cell.angle_beta   90.00
_cell.angle_gamma   90.00
#
_symmetry.space_group_name_H-M   'P 1'
#
loop_
_entity.id
_entity.type
_entity.pdbx_description
1 polymer ?
#
loop_
_entity_poly.entity_id
_entity_poly.type
_entity_poly.pdbx_seq_one_letter_code
_entity_poly.pdbx_strand_id
1 'polypeptide(L)'
;MKDDDQLVRAFAARAIWRTEQSADIALPVFLEALKSDQRYGRGRVVGFIGELGSAAETAVPALVEALRDEDNSIRAEAAHALGEIKSESADVSAALRKALSDDFPGVRKSAADALRKISASSRAE
;
A
#
# COMPACT_ATOMS: atom_id res chain seq x y z
N MET A 1 3.44 15.95 -22.67
CA MET A 1 2.16 15.66 -22.00
C MET A 1 1.78 14.21 -22.27
N LYS A 2 2.28 13.29 -21.44
CA LYS A 2 1.87 11.86 -21.44
C LYS A 2 1.82 11.32 -20.00
N ASP A 3 2.47 12.01 -19.06
CA ASP A 3 2.49 11.66 -17.64
C ASP A 3 1.25 12.13 -16.84
N ASP A 4 0.48 13.10 -17.33
CA ASP A 4 -0.69 13.64 -16.62
C ASP A 4 -1.87 12.65 -16.50
N ASP A 5 -1.86 11.54 -17.26
CA ASP A 5 -3.02 10.64 -17.37
C ASP A 5 -3.00 9.49 -16.34
N GLN A 6 -1.83 9.03 -15.87
CA GLN A 6 -1.79 7.86 -14.97
C GLN A 6 -2.39 8.14 -13.60
N LEU A 7 -2.18 9.35 -13.05
CA LEU A 7 -2.83 9.76 -11.82
C LEU A 7 -4.34 9.91 -11.99
N VAL A 8 -4.78 10.53 -13.09
CA VAL A 8 -6.22 10.67 -13.41
C VAL A 8 -6.88 9.30 -13.53
N ARG A 9 -6.23 8.35 -14.22
CA ARG A 9 -6.67 6.95 -14.29
C ARG A 9 -6.73 6.29 -12.92
N ALA A 10 -5.75 6.51 -12.04
CA ALA A 10 -5.80 5.99 -10.68
C ALA A 10 -6.97 6.58 -9.87
N PHE A 11 -7.27 7.86 -10.00
CA PHE A 11 -8.43 8.43 -9.33
C PHE A 11 -9.75 7.88 -9.88
N ALA A 12 -9.86 7.70 -11.19
CA ALA A 12 -11.03 7.07 -11.82
C ALA A 12 -11.19 5.61 -11.37
N ALA A 13 -10.11 4.83 -11.35
CA ALA A 13 -10.08 3.47 -10.86
C ALA A 13 -10.50 3.36 -9.38
N ARG A 14 -10.06 4.30 -8.53
CA ARG A 14 -10.50 4.37 -7.14
C ARG A 14 -11.99 4.71 -7.02
N ALA A 15 -12.48 5.63 -7.84
CA ALA A 15 -13.91 5.97 -7.86
C ALA A 15 -14.74 4.73 -8.23
N ILE A 16 -14.33 3.99 -9.27
CA ILE A 16 -14.95 2.73 -9.70
C ILE A 16 -14.93 1.70 -8.58
N TRP A 17 -13.80 1.51 -7.88
CA TRP A 17 -13.77 0.63 -6.71
C TRP A 17 -14.80 1.05 -5.65
N ARG A 18 -14.89 2.35 -5.33
CA ARG A 18 -15.81 2.84 -4.30
C ARG A 18 -17.29 2.73 -4.69
N THR A 19 -17.61 2.78 -5.98
CA THR A 19 -18.99 2.71 -6.47
C THR A 19 -19.41 1.29 -6.82
N GLU A 20 -18.52 0.51 -7.40
CA GLU A 20 -18.81 -0.79 -8.03
C GLU A 20 -18.12 -1.97 -7.32
N GLN A 21 -17.22 -1.72 -6.37
CA GLN A 21 -16.42 -2.74 -5.68
C GLN A 21 -15.62 -3.65 -6.63
N SER A 22 -15.17 -3.09 -7.75
CA SER A 22 -14.36 -3.80 -8.77
C SER A 22 -12.86 -3.61 -8.55
N ALA A 23 -12.29 -4.37 -7.60
CA ALA A 23 -10.85 -4.34 -7.31
C ALA A 23 -10.02 -4.89 -8.48
N ASP A 24 -10.59 -5.80 -9.27
CA ASP A 24 -10.02 -6.39 -10.48
C ASP A 24 -9.70 -5.35 -11.56
N ILE A 25 -10.47 -4.26 -11.63
CA ILE A 25 -10.21 -3.13 -12.53
C ILE A 25 -9.25 -2.12 -11.87
N ALA A 26 -9.43 -1.87 -10.58
CA ALA A 26 -8.68 -0.81 -9.89
C ALA A 26 -7.22 -1.19 -9.63
N LEU A 27 -6.97 -2.43 -9.20
CA LEU A 27 -5.67 -2.90 -8.75
C LEU A 27 -4.60 -2.91 -9.86
N PRO A 28 -4.87 -3.36 -11.10
CA PRO A 28 -3.89 -3.27 -12.18
C PRO A 28 -3.50 -1.83 -12.51
N VAL A 29 -4.47 -0.90 -12.48
CA VAL A 29 -4.22 0.54 -12.74
C VAL A 29 -3.34 1.14 -11.64
N PHE A 30 -3.56 0.76 -10.38
CA PHE A 30 -2.72 1.19 -9.27
C PHE A 30 -1.30 0.62 -9.39
N LEU A 31 -1.16 -0.66 -9.68
CA LEU A 31 0.16 -1.29 -9.84
C LEU A 31 0.97 -0.69 -11.00
N GLU A 32 0.31 -0.30 -12.08
CA GLU A 32 0.95 0.41 -13.19
C GLU A 32 1.43 1.81 -12.75
N ALA A 33 0.58 2.57 -12.06
CA ALA A 33 0.91 3.92 -11.60
C ALA A 33 2.01 3.94 -10.52
N LEU A 34 2.11 2.87 -9.71
CA LEU A 34 3.18 2.72 -8.71
C LEU A 34 4.57 2.59 -9.34
N LYS A 35 4.66 2.09 -10.59
CA LYS A 35 5.93 1.95 -11.33
C LYS A 35 6.37 3.24 -12.02
N SER A 36 5.56 4.30 -11.98
CA SER A 36 5.89 5.58 -12.62
C SER A 36 6.93 6.38 -11.82
N ASP A 37 7.78 7.14 -12.51
CA ASP A 37 8.83 7.98 -11.87
C ASP A 37 8.26 9.21 -11.12
N GLN A 38 6.95 9.44 -11.22
CA GLN A 38 6.25 10.55 -10.56
C GLN A 38 6.13 10.26 -9.05
N ARG A 39 7.11 10.70 -8.25
CA ARG A 39 7.14 10.54 -6.78
C ARG A 39 5.81 10.88 -6.10
N TYR A 40 5.17 11.98 -6.50
CA TYR A 40 3.86 12.40 -5.97
C TYR A 40 2.71 11.47 -6.35
N GLY A 41 2.78 10.82 -7.52
CA GLY A 41 1.79 9.84 -7.96
C GLY A 41 1.89 8.53 -7.19
N ARG A 42 3.11 8.07 -6.92
CA ARG A 42 3.37 6.81 -6.21
C ARG A 42 2.76 6.77 -4.81
N GLY A 43 2.99 7.81 -3.99
CA GLY A 43 2.46 7.84 -2.62
C GLY A 43 0.94 7.78 -2.54
N ARG A 44 0.24 8.49 -3.43
CA ARG A 44 -1.24 8.44 -3.47
C ARG A 44 -1.76 7.06 -3.86
N VAL A 45 -1.09 6.42 -4.81
CA VAL A 45 -1.48 5.10 -5.31
C VAL A 45 -1.27 4.02 -4.24
N VAL A 46 -0.21 4.10 -3.44
CA VAL A 46 0.01 3.20 -2.29
C VAL A 46 -1.16 3.28 -1.31
N GLY A 47 -1.65 4.49 -1.00
CA GLY A 47 -2.83 4.67 -0.16
C GLY A 47 -4.09 4.03 -0.76
N PHE A 48 -4.30 4.17 -2.07
CA PHE A 48 -5.46 3.55 -2.74
C PHE A 48 -5.41 2.02 -2.70
N ILE A 49 -4.22 1.42 -2.82
CA ILE A 49 -4.05 -0.03 -2.67
C ILE A 49 -4.42 -0.46 -1.25
N GLY A 50 -4.05 0.31 -0.22
CA GLY A 50 -4.47 0.04 1.16
C GLY A 50 -5.98 0.09 1.36
N GLU A 51 -6.67 1.03 0.71
CA GLU A 51 -8.15 1.13 0.76
C GLU A 51 -8.89 -0.07 0.15
N LEU A 52 -8.23 -0.84 -0.73
CA LEU A 52 -8.80 -2.09 -1.25
C LEU A 52 -8.81 -3.21 -0.20
N GLY A 53 -8.02 -3.09 0.87
CA GLY A 53 -7.90 -4.12 1.91
C GLY A 53 -7.47 -5.46 1.33
N SER A 54 -8.05 -6.56 1.83
CA SER A 54 -7.70 -7.93 1.39
C SER A 54 -7.86 -8.18 -0.12
N ALA A 55 -8.64 -7.36 -0.83
CA ALA A 55 -8.76 -7.45 -2.29
C ALA A 55 -7.44 -7.09 -3.02
N ALA A 56 -6.48 -6.46 -2.33
CA ALA A 56 -5.17 -6.09 -2.86
C ALA A 56 -4.02 -7.04 -2.45
N GLU A 57 -4.31 -8.28 -2.07
CA GLU A 57 -3.27 -9.26 -1.69
C GLU A 57 -2.19 -9.40 -2.78
N THR A 58 -2.55 -9.32 -4.07
CA THR A 58 -1.58 -9.42 -5.17
C THR A 58 -0.63 -8.22 -5.27
N ALA A 59 -0.89 -7.11 -4.58
CA ALA A 59 0.00 -5.94 -4.50
C ALA A 59 1.00 -6.01 -3.33
N VAL A 60 0.90 -7.01 -2.46
CA VAL A 60 1.80 -7.17 -1.30
C VAL A 60 3.29 -7.08 -1.67
N PRO A 61 3.80 -7.76 -2.72
CA PRO A 61 5.21 -7.64 -3.09
C PRO A 61 5.63 -6.20 -3.45
N ALA A 62 4.76 -5.46 -4.13
CA ALA A 62 5.03 -4.07 -4.52
C ALA A 62 5.02 -3.13 -3.31
N LEU A 63 4.12 -3.37 -2.35
CA LEU A 63 4.07 -2.62 -1.09
C LEU A 63 5.29 -2.92 -0.20
N VAL A 64 5.78 -4.16 -0.18
CA VAL A 64 7.02 -4.52 0.53
C VAL A 64 8.23 -3.78 -0.04
N GLU A 65 8.31 -3.61 -1.35
CA GLU A 65 9.36 -2.77 -1.95
C GLU A 65 9.16 -1.27 -1.64
N ALA A 66 7.92 -0.79 -1.61
CA ALA A 66 7.61 0.60 -1.22
C ALA A 66 7.98 0.93 0.24
N LEU A 67 8.15 -0.06 1.13
CA LEU A 67 8.73 0.15 2.47
C LEU A 67 10.19 0.59 2.44
N ARG A 68 10.88 0.54 1.29
CA ARG A 68 12.28 0.96 1.12
C ARG A 68 12.41 2.23 0.30
N ASP A 69 11.30 2.89 0.03
CA ASP A 69 11.27 4.12 -0.76
C ASP A 69 12.08 5.25 -0.11
N GLU A 70 12.70 6.10 -0.92
CA GLU A 70 13.42 7.29 -0.44
C GLU A 70 12.48 8.25 0.31
N ASP A 71 11.21 8.33 -0.13
CA ASP A 71 10.21 9.18 0.48
C ASP A 71 9.60 8.51 1.72
N ASN A 72 9.79 9.14 2.88
CA ASN A 72 9.27 8.68 4.16
C ASN A 72 7.72 8.60 4.20
N SER A 73 7.02 9.42 3.41
CA SER A 73 5.57 9.38 3.31
C SER A 73 5.13 8.12 2.57
N ILE A 74 5.83 7.74 1.50
CA ILE A 74 5.58 6.50 0.76
C ILE A 74 5.82 5.28 1.65
N ARG A 75 6.93 5.27 2.40
CA ARG A 75 7.22 4.19 3.36
C ARG A 75 6.12 4.05 4.42
N ALA A 76 5.62 5.17 4.94
CA ALA A 76 4.59 5.17 5.98
C ALA A 76 3.24 4.66 5.45
N GLU A 77 2.87 5.06 4.23
CA GLU A 77 1.66 4.57 3.56
C GLU A 77 1.77 3.11 3.17
N ALA A 78 2.96 2.64 2.75
CA ALA A 78 3.17 1.23 2.42
C ALA A 78 2.97 0.35 3.66
N ALA A 79 3.51 0.77 4.81
CA ALA A 79 3.30 0.09 6.08
C ALA A 79 1.81 0.07 6.47
N HIS A 80 1.12 1.20 6.31
CA HIS A 80 -0.31 1.29 6.57
C HIS A 80 -1.13 0.35 5.68
N ALA A 81 -0.90 0.38 4.36
CA ALA A 81 -1.59 -0.45 3.37
C ALA A 81 -1.41 -1.95 3.64
N LEU A 82 -0.19 -2.40 3.96
CA LEU A 82 0.06 -3.79 4.36
C LEU A 82 -0.76 -4.21 5.59
N GLY A 83 -0.97 -3.29 6.54
CA GLY A 83 -1.82 -3.50 7.71
C GLY A 83 -3.31 -3.59 7.41
N GLU A 84 -3.80 -2.87 6.39
CA GLU A 84 -5.20 -2.95 5.92
C GLU A 84 -5.48 -4.23 5.13
N ILE A 85 -4.51 -4.64 4.30
CA ILE A 85 -4.56 -5.92 3.57
C ILE A 85 -4.55 -7.10 4.56
N LYS A 86 -3.85 -6.95 5.69
CA LYS A 86 -3.65 -7.98 6.72
C LYS A 86 -2.96 -9.25 6.19
N SER A 87 -2.05 -9.09 5.23
CA SER A 87 -1.30 -10.23 4.70
C SER A 87 -0.43 -10.85 5.80
N GLU A 88 -0.67 -12.13 6.06
CA GLU A 88 0.01 -12.90 7.12
C GLU A 88 1.36 -13.47 6.66
N SER A 89 1.85 -13.07 5.49
CA SER A 89 3.14 -13.50 4.97
C SER A 89 4.28 -13.18 5.95
N ALA A 90 5.16 -14.15 6.14
CA ALA A 90 6.38 -13.99 6.95
C ALA A 90 7.25 -12.83 6.44
N ASP A 91 7.29 -12.62 5.12
CA ASP A 91 8.04 -11.54 4.49
C ASP A 91 7.48 -10.16 4.86
N VAL A 92 6.15 -10.02 4.90
CA VAL A 92 5.46 -8.79 5.32
C VAL A 92 5.76 -8.50 6.79
N SER A 93 5.65 -9.51 7.64
CA SER A 93 5.98 -9.39 9.06
C SER A 93 7.44 -8.99 9.29
N ALA A 94 8.39 -9.57 8.55
CA ALA A 94 9.80 -9.22 8.63
C ALA A 94 10.07 -7.79 8.14
N ALA A 95 9.47 -7.39 7.02
CA ALA A 95 9.62 -6.05 6.46
C ALA A 95 9.06 -4.97 7.40
N LEU A 96 7.86 -5.18 7.97
CA LEU A 96 7.27 -4.26 8.94
C LEU A 96 8.09 -4.19 10.24
N ARG A 97 8.65 -5.30 10.72
CA ARG A 97 9.57 -5.30 11.87
C ARG A 97 10.80 -4.45 11.61
N LYS A 98 11.36 -4.50 10.40
CA LYS A 98 12.47 -3.61 10.02
C LYS A 98 12.04 -2.14 10.01
N ALA A 99 10.84 -1.84 9.52
CA ALA A 99 10.28 -0.48 9.49
C ALA A 99 10.01 0.12 10.89
N LEU A 100 9.95 -0.70 11.95
CA LEU A 100 9.91 -0.20 13.34
C LEU A 100 11.18 0.56 13.74
N SER A 101 12.29 0.37 13.02
CA SER A 101 13.56 1.08 13.23
C SER A 101 13.80 2.18 12.21
N ASP A 102 12.78 2.57 11.44
CA ASP A 102 12.91 3.66 10.45
C ASP A 102 13.21 5.01 11.13
N ASP A 103 14.00 5.84 10.47
CA ASP A 103 14.37 7.18 10.95
C ASP A 103 13.13 8.07 11.13
N PHE A 104 12.10 7.90 10.29
CA PHE A 104 10.90 8.71 10.33
C PHE A 104 9.87 8.16 11.33
N PRO A 105 9.42 8.95 12.33
CA PRO A 105 8.45 8.51 13.32
C PRO A 105 7.12 8.02 12.74
N GLY A 106 6.67 8.61 11.63
CA GLY A 106 5.44 8.19 10.95
C GLY A 106 5.51 6.76 10.45
N VAL A 107 6.65 6.36 9.87
CA VAL A 107 6.87 4.99 9.37
C VAL A 107 6.83 4.00 10.53
N ARG A 108 7.55 4.30 11.63
CA ARG A 108 7.56 3.43 12.82
C ARG A 108 6.16 3.21 13.40
N LYS A 109 5.36 4.27 13.48
CA LYS A 109 3.98 4.19 13.96
C LYS A 109 3.12 3.32 13.04
N SER A 110 3.14 3.58 11.74
CA SER A 110 2.38 2.79 10.75
C SER A 110 2.78 1.32 10.79
N ALA A 111 4.07 1.01 10.92
CA ALA A 111 4.57 -0.35 11.01
C ALA A 111 4.08 -1.08 12.28
N ALA A 112 4.09 -0.39 13.44
CA ALA A 112 3.57 -0.95 14.69
C ALA A 112 2.06 -1.23 14.60
N ASP A 113 1.31 -0.30 14.03
CA ASP A 113 -0.13 -0.45 13.82
C ASP A 113 -0.45 -1.59 12.86
N ALA A 114 0.30 -1.73 11.77
CA ALA A 114 0.15 -2.80 10.80
C ALA A 114 0.42 -4.18 11.41
N LEU A 115 1.53 -4.34 12.14
CA LEU A 115 1.84 -5.59 12.85
C LEU A 115 0.76 -5.98 13.85
N ARG A 116 0.19 -4.99 14.56
CA ARG A 116 -0.94 -5.23 15.48
C ARG A 116 -2.18 -5.73 14.74
N LYS A 117 -2.51 -5.15 13.57
CA LYS A 117 -3.66 -5.57 12.75
C LYS A 117 -3.49 -6.99 12.21
N ILE A 118 -2.31 -7.31 11.68
CA ILE A 118 -1.98 -8.66 11.17
C ILE A 118 -2.08 -9.69 12.30
N SER A 119 -1.47 -9.40 13.46
CA SER A 119 -1.50 -10.31 14.62
C SER A 119 -2.89 -10.47 15.25
N ALA A 120 -3.78 -9.50 15.07
CA ALA A 120 -5.16 -9.61 15.51
C ALA A 120 -6.00 -10.46 14.54
N SER A 121 -5.65 -10.46 13.24
CA SER A 121 -6.25 -11.35 12.24
C SER A 121 -5.93 -12.80 12.54
N SER A 122 -4.66 -13.12 12.79
CA SER A 122 -4.17 -14.48 13.02
C SER A 122 -4.64 -15.13 14.34
N ARG A 123 -5.34 -14.38 15.21
CA ARG A 123 -5.93 -14.88 16.47
C ARG A 123 -7.44 -15.04 16.41
N ALA A 124 -8.07 -14.56 15.34
CA ALA A 124 -9.52 -14.60 15.16
C ALA A 124 -9.99 -15.84 14.38
N GLU A 125 -9.07 -16.61 13.80
CA GLU A 125 -9.27 -17.97 13.28
C GLU A 125 -8.96 -19.04 14.34
#